data_AF-A0A6N4UMR5-F1
#
_entry.id   AF-A0A6N4UMR5-F1
#
_cell.length_a   1.000
_cell.length_b   1.000
_cell.length_c   1.000
_cell.angle_alpha   90.00
_cell.angle_beta   90.00
_cell.angle_gamma   90.00
#
_symmetry.space_group_name_H-M   'P 1'
#
loop_
_entity.id
_entity.type
_entity.pdbx_description
1 polymer ?
#
loop_
_entity_poly.entity_id
_entity_poly.type
_entity_poly.pdbx_seq_one_letter_code
_entity_poly.pdbx_strand_id
1 'polypeptide(L)' 'MITEGDSVPSVFIPQLIELHRSGRFPFDRLIKTYSFDRINEAFEDSANGSTLKPVVLFT' A
#
# COMPACT_ATOMS: atom_id res chain seq x y z
N MET A 1 -17.77 -14.61 4.83
CA MET A 1 -16.45 -14.17 5.32
C MET A 1 -15.47 -14.52 4.21
N ILE A 2 -14.94 -13.53 3.49
CA ILE A 2 -13.87 -13.76 2.51
C ILE A 2 -12.60 -13.81 3.34
N THR A 3 -11.93 -14.97 3.37
CA THR A 3 -10.67 -15.13 4.10
C THR A 3 -9.56 -14.55 3.23
N GLU A 4 -9.25 -13.26 3.40
CA GLU A 4 -8.16 -12.54 2.70
C GLU A 4 -6.74 -13.12 2.98
N GLY A 5 -6.64 -14.18 3.79
CA GLY A 5 -5.39 -14.72 4.34
C GLY A 5 -4.88 -16.05 3.77
N ASP A 6 -5.59 -16.69 2.84
CA ASP A 6 -5.15 -17.97 2.24
C ASP A 6 -4.30 -17.78 0.96
N SER A 7 -3.61 -16.64 0.87
CA SER A 7 -2.72 -16.33 -0.25
C SER A 7 -1.31 -16.76 0.08
N VAL A 8 -0.68 -17.57 -0.79
CA VAL A 8 0.73 -17.93 -0.69
C VAL A 8 1.58 -16.72 -1.11
N PRO A 9 2.26 -16.00 -0.20
CA PRO A 9 2.87 -14.70 -0.53
C PRO A 9 3.98 -14.79 -1.58
N SER A 10 4.73 -15.90 -1.58
CA SER A 10 5.79 -16.17 -2.56
C SER A 10 5.28 -16.34 -3.99
N VAL A 11 3.99 -16.63 -4.16
CA VAL A 11 3.34 -16.74 -5.48
C VAL A 11 2.54 -15.48 -5.79
N PHE A 12 1.81 -14.97 -4.80
CA PHE A 12 0.86 -13.87 -5.00
C PHE A 12 1.54 -12.51 -5.20
N ILE A 13 2.61 -12.21 -4.45
CA ILE A 13 3.33 -10.93 -4.59
C ILE A 13 3.93 -10.77 -5.99
N PRO A 14 4.65 -11.77 -6.57
CA PRO A 14 5.10 -11.69 -7.96
C PRO A 14 3.98 -11.44 -8.97
N GLN A 15 2.81 -12.07 -8.78
CA GLN A 15 1.65 -11.86 -9.66
C GLN A 15 1.10 -10.43 -9.58
N LEU A 16 0.99 -9.86 -8.37
CA LEU A 16 0.57 -8.47 -8.19
C LEU A 16 1.55 -7.48 -8.83
N ILE A 17 2.85 -7.75 -8.74
CA ILE A 17 3.89 -6.95 -9.40
C ILE A 17 3.69 -6.99 -10.92
N GLU A 18 3.45 -8.17 -11.51
CA GLU A 18 3.22 -8.29 -12.95
C GLU A 18 1.94 -7.57 -13.40
N LEU A 19 0.86 -7.65 -12.59
CA LEU A 19 -0.36 -6.91 -12.84
C LEU A 19 -0.15 -5.39 -12.80
N HIS A 20 0.67 -4.88 -11.88
CA HIS A 20 1.05 -3.47 -11.87
C HIS A 20 1.87 -3.13 -13.13
N ARG A 21 2.89 -3.91 -13.46
CA ARG A 21 3.77 -3.67 -14.63
C ARG A 21 2.99 -3.66 -15.95
N SER A 22 1.97 -4.49 -16.07
CA SER A 22 1.05 -4.52 -17.21
C SER A 22 -0.04 -3.43 -17.19
N GLY A 23 0.00 -2.51 -16.21
CA GLY A 23 -0.97 -1.41 -16.09
C GLY A 23 -2.36 -1.83 -15.62
N ARG A 24 -2.53 -3.09 -15.20
CA ARG A 24 -3.81 -3.68 -14.78
C ARG A 24 -4.08 -3.56 -13.29
N PHE A 25 -3.08 -3.19 -12.49
CA PHE A 25 -3.20 -3.00 -11.05
C PHE A 25 -2.40 -1.78 -10.57
N PRO A 26 -2.93 -0.55 -10.75
CA PRO A 26 -2.24 0.70 -10.41
C PRO A 26 -2.33 0.98 -8.89
N PHE A 27 -1.75 0.11 -8.08
CA PHE A 27 -1.79 0.25 -6.62
C PHE A 27 -0.97 1.45 -6.12
N ASP A 28 0.02 1.88 -6.91
CA ASP A 28 0.87 3.05 -6.67
C ASP A 28 0.05 4.34 -6.50
N ARG A 29 -1.08 4.46 -7.21
CA ARG A 29 -1.99 5.62 -7.11
C ARG A 29 -2.71 5.74 -5.78
N LEU A 30 -2.73 4.67 -4.99
CA LEU A 30 -3.37 4.63 -3.68
C LEU A 30 -2.41 5.05 -2.57
N ILE A 31 -1.11 5.16 -2.89
CA ILE A 31 -0.05 5.42 -1.92
C ILE A 31 0.17 6.92 -1.79
N LYS A 32 0.26 7.38 -0.53
CA LYS A 32 0.84 8.68 -0.20
C LYS A 32 2.09 8.46 0.65
N THR A 33 3.20 9.07 0.24
CA THR A 33 4.48 8.93 0.92
C THR A 33 4.69 10.03 1.95
N TYR A 34 5.25 9.67 3.09
CA TYR A 34 5.61 10.57 4.18
C TYR A 34 7.08 10.35 4.53
N SER A 35 7.79 11.42 4.89
CA SER A 35 9.09 11.32 5.52
C SER A 35 8.94 10.81 6.96
N PHE A 36 10.00 10.20 7.51
CA PHE A 36 9.97 9.59 8.84
C PHE A 36 9.57 10.57 9.97
N ASP A 37 9.98 11.84 9.87
CA ASP A 37 9.60 12.91 10.80
C ASP A 37 8.10 13.24 10.78
N ARG A 38 7.38 12.85 9.73
CA ARG A 38 5.92 13.06 9.57
C ARG A 38 5.09 11.82 9.89
N ILE A 39 5.63 10.88 10.67
CA ILE A 39 4.95 9.64 11.04
C ILE A 39 3.57 9.87 11.68
N ASN A 40 3.43 10.88 12.55
CA ASN A 40 2.15 11.18 13.21
C ASN A 40 1.09 11.66 12.21
N GLU A 41 1.48 12.50 11.25
CA GLU A 41 0.58 12.95 10.19
C GLU A 41 0.14 11.79 9.29
N ALA A 42 1.06 10.87 8.98
CA ALA A 42 0.72 9.67 8.21
C ALA A 42 -0.37 8.83 8.92
N PHE A 43 -0.34 8.75 10.25
CA PHE A 43 -1.36 8.08 11.06
C PHE A 43 -2.69 8.83 11.06
N GLU A 44 -2.67 10.15 11.29
CA GLU A 44 -3.87 10.98 11.28
C GLU A 44 -4.59 10.93 9.93
N ASP A 45 -3.86 11.08 8.83
CA ASP A 45 -4.38 11.03 7.48
C ASP A 45 -4.94 9.65 7.11
N SER A 46 -4.38 8.58 7.69
CA SER A 46 -4.94 7.23 7.55
C SER A 46 -6.24 7.08 8.32
N ALA A 47 -6.31 7.63 9.53
CA ALA A 47 -7.47 7.49 10.42
C ALA A 47 -8.66 8.33 9.96
N ASN A 48 -8.40 9.53 9.43
CA ASN A 48 -9.42 10.44 8.93
C ASN A 48 -9.86 10.10 7.48
N GLY A 49 -9.20 9.14 6.83
CA GLY A 49 -9.53 8.70 5.47
C GLY A 49 -8.99 9.59 4.35
N SER A 50 -8.22 10.64 4.66
CA SER A 50 -7.56 11.50 3.67
C SER A 50 -6.47 10.76 2.90
N THR A 51 -5.89 9.72 3.50
CA THR A 51 -4.92 8.82 2.87
C THR A 51 -5.37 7.38 2.96
N LEU A 52 -5.49 6.71 1.81
CA LEU A 52 -5.89 5.30 1.76
C LEU A 52 -4.73 4.35 2.12
N LYS A 53 -3.52 4.60 1.61
CA LYS A 53 -2.33 3.80 1.93
C LYS A 53 -1.12 4.70 2.26
N PRO A 54 -0.90 5.08 3.53
CA PRO A 54 0.30 5.83 3.90
C PRO A 54 1.54 4.93 3.84
N VAL A 55 2.64 5.44 3.31
CA VAL A 55 3.96 4.78 3.31
C VAL A 55 4.99 5.73 3.89
N VAL A 56 5.62 5.33 4.99
CA VAL A 56 6.70 6.11 5.62
C VAL A 56 8.03 5.69 5.01
N LEU A 57 8.78 6.66 4.51
CA LEU A 57 10.12 6.49 3.95
C LEU A 57 11.17 6.87 4.99
N PHE A 58 12.17 6.01 5.15
CA PHE A 58 13.30 6.20 6.09
C PHE A 58 14.54 6.83 5.42
N THR A 59 14.38 7.40 4.22
CA THR A 59 15.49 7.92 3.40
C THR A 59 15.86 9.34 3.78
#